data_AF-A0A6P3YV18-F1
#
_entry.id   AF-A0A6P3YV18-F1
#
_cell.length_a   1.000
_cell.length_b   1.000
_cell.length_c   1.000
_cell.angle_alpha   90.00
_cell.angle_beta   90.00
_cell.angle_gamma   90.00
#
_symmetry.space_group_name_H-M   'P 1'
#
loop_
_entity.id
_entity.type
_entity.pdbx_description
1 polymer ?
#
loop_
_entity_poly.entity_id
_entity_poly.type
_entity_poly.pdbx_seq_one_letter_code
_entity_poly.pdbx_strand_id
1 'polypeptide(L)'
;MVHRQITKRNRVYSLESNKLLRIAFTRKYVNYLEPALKKINEKTSSASSNTIKQNGDNFAGELSHQLEKLVRFEVDMAMAVSAKEFAWSRSLEAQLQLRNVKDVDNVGGFQQHHLASNSHAAYNSSVSLNHPFTPHDYNAMLPSIHISKKYKNSCISKTTREAQVQEVRRSNEEEAKNNCGEEEERTIKNGLRQLRMVLPGGKEMGDDVELLTEIASYITCLQLQVNILQCLVEN
;
A
#
# COMPACT_ATOMS: atom_id res chain seq x y z
N MET A 1 -39.35 5.96 -28.65
CA MET A 1 -38.14 6.38 -27.93
C MET A 1 -38.25 5.83 -26.50
N VAL A 2 -37.53 4.76 -26.17
CA VAL A 2 -37.65 4.08 -24.86
C VAL A 2 -36.46 4.48 -23.99
N HIS A 3 -36.72 5.17 -22.87
CA HIS A 3 -35.68 5.54 -21.91
C HIS A 3 -35.33 4.35 -21.02
N ARG A 4 -34.08 3.88 -21.12
CA ARG A 4 -33.50 2.87 -20.23
C ARG A 4 -33.02 3.56 -18.96
N GLN A 5 -33.77 3.43 -17.86
CA GLN A 5 -33.30 3.83 -16.53
C GLN A 5 -32.30 2.78 -16.01
N ILE A 6 -31.06 3.20 -15.78
CA ILE A 6 -30.04 2.38 -15.14
C ILE A 6 -30.13 2.63 -13.63
N THR A 7 -30.77 1.72 -12.90
CA THR A 7 -30.77 1.73 -11.43
C THR A 7 -29.37 1.35 -10.93
N LYS A 8 -28.69 2.33 -10.31
CA LYS A 8 -27.41 2.12 -9.60
C LYS A 8 -27.66 1.26 -8.37
N ARG A 9 -27.12 0.04 -8.36
CA ARG A 9 -27.18 -0.84 -7.18
C ARG A 9 -26.14 -0.36 -6.16
N ASN A 10 -26.60 0.24 -5.08
CA ASN A 10 -25.77 0.52 -3.90
C ASN A 10 -25.31 -0.82 -3.30
N ARG A 11 -24.00 -1.07 -3.28
CA ARG A 11 -23.42 -2.20 -2.55
C ARG A 11 -23.43 -1.87 -1.06
N VAL A 12 -24.47 -2.32 -0.36
CA VAL A 12 -24.50 -2.30 1.10
C VAL A 12 -23.72 -3.53 1.56
N TYR A 13 -22.46 -3.33 1.96
CA TYR A 13 -21.71 -4.34 2.70
C TYR A 13 -22.34 -4.47 4.10
N SER A 14 -22.62 -5.69 4.57
CA SER A 14 -23.21 -5.88 5.90
C SER A 14 -22.24 -5.36 6.97
N LEU A 15 -22.69 -4.44 7.83
CA LEU A 15 -21.88 -3.90 8.93
C LEU A 15 -21.46 -4.97 9.96
N GLU A 16 -22.15 -6.11 10.00
CA GLU A 16 -21.96 -7.19 10.98
C GLU A 16 -20.57 -7.85 10.91
N SER A 17 -20.07 -8.12 9.69
CA SER A 17 -18.76 -8.76 9.48
C SER A 17 -17.61 -7.88 9.97
N ASN A 18 -17.76 -6.57 9.86
CA ASN A 18 -16.77 -5.60 10.32
C ASN A 18 -16.67 -5.58 11.85
N LYS A 19 -17.81 -5.70 12.57
CA LYS A 19 -17.83 -5.76 14.04
C LYS A 19 -17.12 -7.00 14.56
N LEU A 20 -17.38 -8.16 13.96
CA LEU A 20 -16.77 -9.43 14.37
C LEU A 20 -15.24 -9.37 14.20
N LEU A 21 -14.74 -8.84 13.08
CA LEU A 21 -13.31 -8.66 12.84
C LEU A 21 -12.67 -7.72 13.86
N ARG A 22 -13.33 -6.60 14.19
CA ARG A 22 -12.85 -5.69 15.24
C ARG A 22 -12.75 -6.38 16.60
N ILE A 23 -13.78 -7.11 17.02
CA ILE A 23 -13.79 -7.84 18.30
C ILE A 23 -12.68 -8.90 18.31
N ALA A 24 -12.54 -9.66 17.23
CA ALA A 24 -11.50 -10.67 17.11
C ALA A 24 -10.10 -10.05 17.18
N PHE A 25 -9.87 -8.95 16.47
CA PHE A 25 -8.63 -8.18 16.52
C PHE A 25 -8.36 -7.70 17.95
N THR A 26 -9.31 -7.00 18.58
CA THR A 26 -9.14 -6.45 19.94
C THR A 26 -8.79 -7.55 20.94
N ARG A 27 -9.49 -8.68 20.90
CA ARG A 27 -9.21 -9.80 21.79
C ARG A 27 -7.81 -10.36 21.59
N LYS A 28 -7.39 -10.58 20.34
CA LYS A 28 -6.01 -11.06 20.04
C LYS A 28 -4.96 -10.04 20.51
N TYR A 29 -5.23 -8.75 20.27
CA TYR A 29 -4.30 -7.67 20.56
C TYR A 29 -4.05 -7.53 22.05
N VAL A 30 -5.11 -7.45 22.86
CA VAL A 30 -5.00 -7.36 24.32
C VAL A 30 -4.36 -8.62 24.91
N ASN A 31 -4.80 -9.81 24.46
CA ASN A 31 -4.26 -11.08 24.95
C ASN A 31 -2.76 -11.25 24.71
N TYR A 32 -2.24 -10.67 23.62
CA TYR A 32 -0.80 -10.65 23.37
C TYR A 32 -0.12 -9.56 24.20
N LEU A 33 -0.68 -8.35 24.19
CA LEU A 33 -0.01 -7.16 24.71
C LEU A 33 0.09 -7.17 26.24
N GLU A 34 -0.96 -7.55 26.96
CA GLU A 34 -0.98 -7.49 28.43
C GLU A 34 0.14 -8.35 29.08
N PRO A 35 0.31 -9.64 28.73
CA PRO A 35 1.43 -10.43 29.26
C PRO A 35 2.80 -9.88 28.85
N ALA A 36 2.93 -9.36 27.62
CA ALA A 36 4.19 -8.81 27.13
C ALA A 36 4.62 -7.57 27.91
N LEU A 37 3.69 -6.64 28.14
CA LEU A 37 3.95 -5.44 28.94
C LEU A 37 4.27 -5.77 30.39
N LYS A 38 3.57 -6.74 31.00
CA LYS A 38 3.87 -7.21 32.35
C LYS A 38 5.30 -7.75 32.46
N LYS A 39 5.72 -8.56 31.48
CA LYS A 39 7.07 -9.12 31.40
C LYS A 39 8.14 -8.04 31.23
N ILE A 40 7.88 -7.00 30.45
CA ILE A 40 8.78 -5.84 30.33
C ILE A 40 8.93 -5.17 31.70
N ASN A 41 7.82 -4.91 32.41
CA ASN A 41 7.84 -4.26 33.71
C ASN A 41 8.63 -5.07 34.78
N GLU A 42 8.42 -6.38 34.83
CA GLU A 42 9.15 -7.29 35.73
C GLU A 42 10.68 -7.24 35.48
N LYS A 43 11.09 -7.30 34.20
CA LYS A 43 12.49 -7.20 33.80
C LYS A 43 13.10 -5.84 34.18
N THR A 44 12.42 -4.75 33.89
CA THR A 44 12.90 -3.39 34.20
C THR A 44 13.03 -3.17 35.70
N SER A 45 12.07 -3.65 36.49
CA SER A 45 12.12 -3.57 37.96
C SER A 45 13.32 -4.34 38.53
N SER A 46 13.61 -5.52 38.00
CA SER A 46 14.78 -6.32 38.40
C SER A 46 16.12 -5.69 37.99
N ALA A 47 16.18 -5.06 36.82
CA ALA A 47 17.39 -4.38 36.34
C ALA A 47 17.70 -3.12 37.16
N SER A 48 16.67 -2.33 37.46
CA SER A 48 16.79 -1.11 38.26
C SER A 48 17.29 -1.40 39.68
N SER A 49 16.76 -2.42 40.35
CA SER A 49 17.16 -2.79 41.72
C SER A 49 18.62 -3.24 41.83
N ASN A 50 19.23 -3.76 40.75
CA ASN A 50 20.61 -4.24 40.75
C ASN A 50 21.64 -3.16 40.36
N THR A 51 21.22 -2.10 39.65
CA THR A 51 22.13 -1.13 39.01
C THR A 51 22.16 0.26 39.67
N ILE A 52 21.13 0.64 40.43
CA ILE A 52 21.10 1.92 41.20
C ILE A 52 22.26 2.02 42.20
N LYS A 53 22.91 0.90 42.56
CA LYS A 53 24.06 0.91 43.46
C LYS A 53 25.36 1.46 42.84
N GLN A 54 25.47 1.68 41.52
CA GLN A 54 26.79 1.95 40.93
C GLN A 54 26.96 3.08 39.91
N ASN A 55 25.95 3.69 39.28
CA ASN A 55 26.22 4.78 38.32
C ASN A 55 25.07 5.81 38.21
N GLY A 56 25.44 7.10 38.17
CA GLY A 56 24.54 8.25 38.22
C GLY A 56 23.74 8.56 36.96
N ASP A 57 23.03 9.69 37.03
CA ASP A 57 21.90 10.21 36.23
C ASP A 57 21.87 9.93 34.71
N ASN A 58 23.00 9.72 34.03
CA ASN A 58 23.05 9.43 32.59
C ASN A 58 22.52 8.03 32.24
N PHE A 59 22.51 7.08 33.18
CA PHE A 59 22.04 5.71 32.94
C PHE A 59 20.51 5.58 32.92
N ALA A 60 19.80 6.45 33.66
CA ALA A 60 18.34 6.45 33.71
C ALA A 60 17.72 6.79 32.33
N GLY A 61 18.35 7.71 31.58
CA GLY A 61 17.92 8.06 30.22
C GLY A 61 18.04 6.89 29.23
N GLU A 62 19.15 6.15 29.28
CA GLU A 62 19.37 4.98 28.42
C GLU A 62 18.37 3.85 28.71
N LEU A 63 18.13 3.56 29.99
CA LEU A 63 17.11 2.60 30.42
C LEU A 63 15.71 2.98 29.92
N SER A 64 15.34 4.27 30.03
CA SER A 64 14.06 4.76 29.53
C SER A 64 13.94 4.61 28.02
N HIS A 65 15.02 4.87 27.28
CA HIS A 65 15.03 4.73 25.83
C HIS A 65 14.95 3.25 25.38
N GLN A 66 15.61 2.35 26.11
CA GLN A 66 15.50 0.90 25.89
C GLN A 66 14.09 0.40 26.21
N LEU A 67 13.48 0.89 27.29
CA LEU A 67 12.11 0.58 27.65
C LEU A 67 11.13 1.02 26.55
N GLU A 68 11.27 2.24 26.02
CA GLU A 68 10.44 2.74 24.93
C GLU A 68 10.56 1.85 23.68
N LYS A 69 11.77 1.43 23.33
CA LYS A 69 12.02 0.51 22.19
C LYS A 69 11.33 -0.85 22.39
N LEU A 70 11.42 -1.42 23.58
CA LEU A 70 10.79 -2.70 23.92
C LEU A 70 9.26 -2.60 23.88
N VAL A 71 8.69 -1.54 24.46
CA VAL A 71 7.25 -1.31 24.44
C VAL A 71 6.77 -1.12 23.00
N ARG A 72 7.44 -0.30 22.19
CA ARG A 72 7.11 -0.10 20.78
C ARG A 72 7.18 -1.42 20.01
N PHE A 73 8.22 -2.21 20.23
CA PHE A 73 8.37 -3.52 19.61
C PHE A 73 7.18 -4.45 19.92
N GLU A 74 6.82 -4.60 21.20
CA GLU A 74 5.71 -5.49 21.57
C GLU A 74 4.35 -4.96 21.10
N VAL A 75 4.15 -3.64 21.08
CA VAL A 75 2.96 -2.99 20.53
C VAL A 75 2.80 -3.24 19.03
N ASP A 76 3.89 -3.15 18.26
CA ASP A 76 3.92 -3.42 16.83
C ASP A 76 3.75 -4.92 16.55
N MET A 77 4.38 -5.78 17.35
CA MET A 77 4.24 -7.24 17.25
C MET A 77 2.81 -7.69 17.55
N ALA A 78 2.20 -7.14 18.61
CA ALA A 78 0.81 -7.38 18.95
C ALA A 78 -0.13 -7.02 17.78
N MET A 79 0.12 -5.89 17.11
CA MET A 79 -0.66 -5.46 15.95
C MET A 79 -0.53 -6.47 14.81
N ALA A 80 0.70 -6.87 14.47
CA ALA A 80 0.97 -7.82 13.40
C ALA A 80 0.30 -9.18 13.67
N VAL A 81 0.50 -9.73 14.87
CA VAL A 81 -0.05 -11.03 15.28
C VAL A 81 -1.59 -11.04 15.33
N SER A 82 -2.20 -9.90 15.62
CA SER A 82 -3.66 -9.77 15.72
C SER A 82 -4.34 -9.73 14.35
N ALA A 83 -3.60 -9.32 13.32
CA ALA A 83 -4.11 -9.01 12.00
C ALA A 83 -3.58 -9.96 10.91
N LYS A 84 -3.20 -11.20 11.27
CA LYS A 84 -2.53 -12.20 10.40
C LYS A 84 -3.23 -12.52 9.07
N GLU A 85 -4.51 -12.17 8.96
CA GLU A 85 -5.28 -12.28 7.73
C GLU A 85 -4.79 -11.36 6.60
N PHE A 86 -4.03 -10.30 6.91
CA PHE A 86 -3.54 -9.32 5.93
C PHE A 86 -2.10 -9.59 5.48
N ALA A 87 -1.74 -9.13 4.28
CA ALA A 87 -0.37 -9.23 3.78
C ALA A 87 0.57 -8.25 4.48
N TRP A 88 0.11 -7.03 4.81
CA TRP A 88 0.93 -6.04 5.53
C TRP A 88 1.33 -6.53 6.93
N SER A 89 0.46 -7.27 7.62
CA SER A 89 0.72 -7.75 8.98
C SER A 89 1.78 -8.83 9.01
N ARG A 90 1.77 -9.76 8.05
CA ARG A 90 2.81 -10.78 7.88
C ARG A 90 4.15 -10.16 7.50
N SER A 91 4.13 -9.15 6.63
CA SER A 91 5.31 -8.37 6.29
C SER A 91 5.87 -7.62 7.51
N LEU A 92 5.01 -7.01 8.33
CA LEU A 92 5.39 -6.35 9.58
C LEU A 92 5.98 -7.34 10.59
N GLU A 93 5.33 -8.51 10.79
CA GLU A 93 5.81 -9.58 11.67
C GLU A 93 7.22 -10.03 11.26
N ALA A 94 7.45 -10.26 9.96
CA ALA A 94 8.76 -10.63 9.44
C ALA A 94 9.82 -9.54 9.67
N GLN A 95 9.47 -8.27 9.46
CA GLN A 95 10.37 -7.13 9.71
C GLN A 95 10.77 -7.03 11.19
N LEU A 96 9.82 -7.22 12.10
CA LEU A 96 10.04 -7.19 13.54
C LEU A 96 10.92 -8.36 14.00
N GLN A 97 10.69 -9.57 13.49
CA GLN A 97 11.53 -10.73 13.79
C GLN A 97 12.98 -10.53 13.32
N LEU A 98 13.18 -9.98 12.12
CA LEU A 98 14.51 -9.66 11.60
C LEU A 98 15.22 -8.59 12.44
N ARG A 99 14.49 -7.59 12.94
CA ARG A 99 15.05 -6.54 13.80
C ARG A 99 15.54 -7.11 15.12
N ASN A 100 14.76 -7.98 15.75
CA ASN A 100 15.16 -8.64 16.99
C ASN A 100 16.46 -9.41 16.84
N VAL A 101 16.64 -10.17 15.75
CA VAL A 101 17.86 -10.95 15.53
C VAL A 101 19.10 -10.04 15.43
N LYS A 102 18.98 -8.91 14.75
CA LYS A 102 20.11 -7.96 14.57
C LYS A 102 20.53 -7.27 15.86
N ASP A 103 19.61 -7.06 16.80
CA ASP A 103 19.92 -6.43 18.09
C ASP A 103 20.60 -7.42 19.07
N VAL A 104 20.51 -8.75 18.86
CA VAL A 104 21.23 -9.76 19.66
C VAL A 104 22.73 -9.77 19.37
N ASP A 105 23.15 -9.44 18.14
CA ASP A 105 24.56 -9.48 17.74
C ASP A 105 25.38 -8.26 18.21
N ASN A 106 24.73 -7.20 18.73
CA ASN A 106 25.41 -5.94 19.07
C ASN A 106 25.39 -5.59 20.57
N VAL A 107 24.66 -6.34 21.41
CA VAL A 107 24.70 -6.21 22.87
C VAL A 107 24.65 -7.59 23.48
N GLY A 108 25.75 -8.00 24.13
CA GLY A 108 25.79 -9.26 24.85
C GLY A 108 24.58 -9.40 25.79
N GLY A 109 23.79 -10.46 25.58
CA GLY A 109 22.88 -10.98 26.59
C GLY A 109 21.39 -10.72 26.40
N PHE A 110 20.80 -11.02 25.23
CA PHE A 110 19.35 -11.22 25.15
C PHE A 110 18.98 -12.47 24.33
N GLN A 111 19.17 -13.64 24.92
CA GLN A 111 18.61 -14.88 24.40
C GLN A 111 17.13 -15.01 24.80
N GLN A 112 16.25 -15.03 23.81
CA GLN A 112 14.95 -15.67 23.94
C GLN A 112 14.89 -16.82 22.92
N HIS A 113 15.04 -18.03 23.43
CA HIS A 113 14.92 -19.27 22.67
C HIS A 113 13.47 -19.57 22.27
N HIS A 114 13.34 -20.19 21.09
CA HIS A 114 12.22 -20.99 20.55
C HIS A 114 10.90 -20.31 20.19
N LEU A 115 10.69 -20.10 18.87
CA LEU A 115 9.58 -20.74 18.15
C LEU A 115 10.08 -21.15 16.76
N ALA A 116 10.25 -22.47 16.57
CA ALA A 116 10.45 -23.05 15.26
C ALA A 116 9.11 -23.07 14.52
N SER A 117 9.07 -22.54 13.31
CA SER A 117 8.07 -22.93 12.32
C SER A 117 8.71 -22.88 10.94
N ASN A 118 8.96 -24.08 10.43
CA ASN A 118 9.30 -24.35 9.03
C ASN A 118 8.23 -23.76 8.11
N SER A 119 8.64 -22.95 7.15
CA SER A 119 8.11 -23.07 5.79
C SER A 119 9.12 -22.58 4.77
N HIS A 120 9.75 -23.55 4.10
CA HIS A 120 10.41 -23.32 2.82
C HIS A 120 9.35 -22.83 1.81
N ALA A 121 9.58 -21.65 1.23
CA ALA A 121 8.98 -21.27 -0.05
C ALA A 121 10.06 -20.59 -0.88
N ALA A 122 10.82 -21.42 -1.59
CA ALA A 122 11.64 -20.97 -2.70
C ALA A 122 10.72 -20.57 -3.85
N TYR A 123 10.89 -19.36 -4.40
CA TYR A 123 10.41 -19.06 -5.73
C TYR A 123 11.53 -18.38 -6.52
N ASN A 124 12.21 -19.19 -7.33
CA ASN A 124 12.96 -18.73 -8.48
C ASN A 124 11.95 -18.47 -9.60
N SER A 125 11.96 -17.28 -10.19
CA SER A 125 11.24 -17.03 -11.44
C SER A 125 12.11 -16.24 -12.39
N SER A 126 12.99 -16.96 -13.09
CA SER A 126 13.56 -16.54 -14.36
C SER A 126 12.73 -17.19 -15.48
N VAL A 127 11.96 -16.41 -16.22
CA VAL A 127 11.53 -16.84 -17.56
C VAL A 127 11.70 -15.66 -18.52
N SER A 128 12.73 -15.83 -19.35
CA SER A 128 13.04 -15.09 -20.55
C SER A 128 12.04 -15.45 -21.66
N LEU A 129 11.52 -14.46 -22.38
CA LEU A 129 10.76 -14.66 -23.61
C LEU A 129 11.27 -13.68 -24.65
N ASN A 130 12.13 -14.20 -25.53
CA ASN A 130 12.48 -13.58 -26.79
C ASN A 130 11.61 -14.20 -27.91
N HIS A 131 11.12 -13.28 -28.75
CA HIS A 131 11.09 -13.37 -30.22
C HIS A 131 9.80 -13.77 -30.96
N PRO A 132 9.71 -13.39 -32.26
CA PRO A 132 8.71 -12.45 -32.81
C PRO A 132 7.77 -13.18 -33.78
N PHE A 133 6.82 -12.51 -34.44
CA PHE A 133 6.45 -12.73 -35.86
C PHE A 133 5.35 -11.73 -36.24
N THR A 134 5.44 -11.28 -37.49
CA THR A 134 4.76 -10.13 -38.10
C THR A 134 3.49 -10.58 -38.87
N PRO A 135 2.92 -9.82 -39.83
CA PRO A 135 1.50 -9.46 -39.84
C PRO A 135 0.72 -10.21 -40.93
N HIS A 136 -0.61 -10.23 -40.86
CA HIS A 136 -1.42 -10.69 -42.00
C HIS A 136 -2.49 -9.67 -42.39
N ASP A 137 -2.28 -9.17 -43.61
CA ASP A 137 -3.19 -8.44 -44.48
C ASP A 137 -4.53 -9.17 -44.69
N TYR A 138 -5.59 -8.37 -44.88
CA TYR A 138 -6.67 -8.73 -45.81
C TYR A 138 -7.05 -7.51 -46.66
N ASN A 139 -6.85 -7.71 -47.95
CA ASN A 139 -7.32 -6.91 -49.07
C ASN A 139 -8.86 -6.83 -49.13
N ALA A 140 -9.38 -5.66 -49.47
CA ALA A 140 -10.63 -5.50 -50.22
C ALA A 140 -10.51 -4.21 -51.08
N MET A 141 -10.11 -4.34 -52.34
CA MET A 141 -10.99 -4.47 -53.51
C MET A 141 -11.53 -3.12 -53.99
N LEU A 142 -10.79 -2.53 -54.95
CA LEU A 142 -11.23 -1.47 -55.85
C LEU A 142 -12.19 -2.03 -56.93
N PRO A 143 -13.00 -1.15 -57.54
CA PRO A 143 -12.85 -1.01 -58.98
C PRO A 143 -12.76 0.45 -59.46
N SER A 144 -11.85 0.66 -60.40
CA SER A 144 -11.68 1.88 -61.19
C SER A 144 -12.84 2.13 -62.14
N ILE A 145 -13.31 3.37 -62.23
CA ILE A 145 -13.94 3.91 -63.45
C ILE A 145 -13.35 5.30 -63.73
N HIS A 146 -12.63 5.39 -64.85
CA HIS A 146 -12.20 6.63 -65.47
C HIS A 146 -13.38 7.30 -66.19
N ILE A 147 -13.66 8.56 -65.88
CA ILE A 147 -14.27 9.50 -66.83
C ILE A 147 -13.51 10.83 -66.77
N SER A 148 -12.79 11.10 -67.85
CA SER A 148 -12.18 12.39 -68.16
C SER A 148 -13.25 13.43 -68.48
N LYS A 149 -13.08 14.66 -67.99
CA LYS A 149 -13.43 15.89 -68.72
C LYS A 149 -12.74 17.11 -68.11
N LYS A 150 -11.96 17.77 -68.96
CA LYS A 150 -11.30 19.06 -68.73
C LYS A 150 -12.36 20.16 -68.60
N TYR A 151 -12.25 20.99 -67.57
CA TYR A 151 -12.65 22.39 -67.61
C TYR A 151 -11.58 23.20 -66.87
N LYS A 152 -10.83 24.00 -67.62
CA LYS A 152 -10.16 25.18 -67.07
C LYS A 152 -11.26 26.19 -66.78
N ASN A 153 -11.30 26.73 -65.57
CA ASN A 153 -11.67 28.12 -65.34
C ASN A 153 -10.91 28.64 -64.13
N SER A 154 -10.18 29.72 -64.39
CA SER A 154 -9.59 30.63 -63.42
C SER A 154 -10.68 31.28 -62.58
N CYS A 155 -10.52 31.29 -61.26
CA CYS A 155 -10.90 32.43 -60.42
C CYS A 155 -10.27 32.30 -59.04
N ILE A 156 -9.33 33.21 -58.78
CA ILE A 156 -8.91 33.57 -57.44
C ILE A 156 -10.14 34.09 -56.70
N SER A 157 -10.54 33.43 -55.62
CA SER A 157 -11.45 34.00 -54.63
C SER A 157 -11.01 33.53 -53.26
N LYS A 158 -10.56 34.50 -52.48
CA LYS A 158 -10.02 34.38 -51.14
C LYS A 158 -11.12 33.90 -50.20
N THR A 159 -10.98 32.70 -49.62
CA THR A 159 -11.73 32.27 -48.43
C THR A 159 -10.96 31.14 -47.74
N THR A 160 -9.71 31.42 -47.38
CA THR A 160 -8.82 30.46 -46.71
C THR A 160 -8.27 31.07 -45.42
N ARG A 161 -9.18 31.48 -44.54
CA ARG A 161 -8.79 31.95 -43.19
C ARG A 161 -9.70 31.45 -42.07
N GLU A 162 -10.85 30.86 -42.38
CA GLU A 162 -11.76 30.33 -41.35
C GLU A 162 -11.60 28.82 -41.13
N ALA A 163 -11.29 28.03 -42.16
CA ALA A 163 -11.04 26.59 -42.02
C ALA A 163 -9.78 26.27 -41.19
N GLN A 164 -8.69 27.04 -41.35
CA GLN A 164 -7.45 26.84 -40.58
C GLN A 164 -7.58 27.28 -39.11
N VAL A 165 -8.44 28.27 -38.81
CA VAL A 165 -8.67 28.74 -37.43
C VAL A 165 -9.52 27.74 -36.63
N GLN A 166 -10.40 26.99 -37.30
CA GLN A 166 -11.23 25.98 -36.66
C GLN A 166 -10.47 24.66 -36.40
N GLU A 167 -9.53 24.31 -37.27
CA GLU A 167 -8.64 23.15 -37.09
C GLU A 167 -7.60 23.41 -35.99
N VAL A 168 -6.97 24.59 -35.95
CA VAL A 168 -6.08 25.00 -34.83
C VAL A 168 -6.83 25.08 -33.50
N ARG A 169 -8.11 25.51 -33.49
CA ARG A 169 -8.92 25.51 -32.27
C ARG A 169 -9.27 24.11 -31.77
N ARG A 170 -9.53 23.14 -32.65
CA ARG A 170 -9.76 21.74 -32.27
C ARG A 170 -8.48 21.07 -31.76
N SER A 171 -7.33 21.32 -32.38
CA SER A 171 -6.04 20.77 -31.94
C SER A 171 -5.62 21.30 -30.56
N ASN A 172 -5.84 22.59 -30.28
CA ASN A 172 -5.50 23.20 -28.99
C ASN A 172 -6.43 22.73 -27.85
N GLU A 173 -7.70 22.41 -28.14
CA GLU A 173 -8.65 21.86 -27.14
C GLU A 173 -8.37 20.37 -26.84
N GLU A 174 -7.89 19.59 -27.81
CA GLU A 174 -7.47 18.20 -27.62
C GLU A 174 -6.13 18.10 -26.87
N GLU A 175 -5.15 18.97 -27.15
CA GLU A 175 -3.91 19.04 -26.38
C GLU A 175 -4.13 19.49 -24.93
N ALA A 176 -5.03 20.46 -24.68
CA ALA A 176 -5.36 20.90 -23.33
C ALA A 176 -6.08 19.80 -22.52
N LYS A 177 -6.92 18.97 -23.16
CA LYS A 177 -7.56 17.81 -22.51
C LYS A 177 -6.59 16.67 -22.24
N ASN A 178 -5.67 16.38 -23.16
CA ASN A 178 -4.68 15.32 -22.97
C ASN A 178 -3.69 15.67 -21.86
N ASN A 179 -3.24 16.93 -21.79
CA ASN A 179 -2.32 17.38 -20.74
C ASN A 179 -2.97 17.37 -19.34
N CYS A 180 -4.27 17.65 -19.26
CA CYS A 180 -5.03 17.60 -18.00
C CYS A 180 -5.15 16.16 -17.45
N GLY A 181 -5.38 15.16 -18.31
CA GLY A 181 -5.45 13.76 -17.90
C GLY A 181 -4.10 13.19 -17.46
N GLU A 182 -3.02 13.59 -18.11
CA GLU A 182 -1.67 13.17 -17.74
C GLU A 182 -1.24 13.65 -16.36
N GLU A 183 -1.59 14.88 -15.96
CA GLU A 183 -1.27 15.42 -14.65
C GLU A 183 -2.00 14.68 -13.52
N GLU A 184 -3.28 14.37 -13.71
CA GLU A 184 -4.07 13.58 -12.77
C GLU A 184 -3.48 12.17 -12.62
N GLU A 185 -3.12 11.51 -13.72
CA GLU A 185 -2.51 10.19 -13.69
C GLU A 185 -1.16 10.20 -12.97
N ARG A 186 -0.31 11.20 -13.20
CA ARG A 186 0.97 11.38 -12.48
C ARG A 186 0.73 11.57 -10.99
N THR A 187 -0.28 12.34 -10.61
CA THR A 187 -0.64 12.59 -9.22
C THR A 187 -1.11 11.31 -8.52
N ILE A 188 -1.98 10.53 -9.18
CA ILE A 188 -2.45 9.24 -8.67
C ILE A 188 -1.29 8.27 -8.51
N LYS A 189 -0.43 8.13 -9.52
CA LYS A 189 0.76 7.26 -9.44
C LYS A 189 1.71 7.66 -8.32
N ASN A 190 1.94 8.96 -8.11
CA ASN A 190 2.77 9.43 -7.01
C ASN A 190 2.14 9.13 -5.64
N GLY A 191 0.82 9.30 -5.51
CA GLY A 191 0.07 8.92 -4.31
C GLY A 191 0.22 7.43 -3.99
N LEU A 192 0.00 6.56 -4.98
CA LEU A 192 0.17 5.11 -4.82
C LEU A 192 1.60 4.74 -4.42
N ARG A 193 2.61 5.40 -5.01
CA ARG A 193 4.01 5.21 -4.63
C ARG A 193 4.27 5.58 -3.16
N GLN A 194 3.70 6.67 -2.67
CA GLN A 194 3.83 7.06 -1.26
C GLN A 194 3.14 6.04 -0.35
N LEU A 195 1.96 5.57 -0.74
CA LEU A 195 1.22 4.56 0.00
C LEU A 195 2.01 3.23 0.15
N ARG A 196 2.72 2.81 -0.91
CA ARG A 196 3.62 1.64 -0.85
C ARG A 196 4.80 1.80 0.10
N MET A 197 5.21 3.04 0.38
CA MET A 197 6.33 3.33 1.28
C MET A 197 5.92 3.33 2.76
N VAL A 198 4.67 3.68 3.06
CA VAL A 198 4.17 3.74 4.45
C VAL A 198 3.60 2.40 4.92
N LEU A 199 3.12 1.57 4.00
CA LEU A 199 2.54 0.28 4.34
C LEU A 199 3.65 -0.77 4.50
N PRO A 200 3.69 -1.52 5.61
CA PRO A 200 4.61 -2.64 5.75
C PRO A 200 4.38 -3.66 4.62
N GLY A 201 5.42 -3.99 3.86
CA GLY A 201 5.30 -4.89 2.70
C GLY A 201 4.66 -4.26 1.46
N GLY A 202 4.44 -2.95 1.44
CA GLY A 202 3.76 -2.27 0.33
C GLY A 202 4.53 -2.28 -1.00
N LYS A 203 5.85 -2.51 -0.97
CA LYS A 203 6.68 -2.63 -2.18
C LYS A 203 6.49 -3.99 -2.87
N GLU A 204 6.15 -5.01 -2.09
CA GLU A 204 6.00 -6.39 -2.51
C GLU A 204 4.56 -6.72 -2.95
N MET A 205 3.59 -5.86 -2.63
CA MET A 205 2.20 -6.00 -3.07
C MET A 205 2.08 -5.80 -4.58
N GLY A 206 1.22 -6.58 -5.23
CA GLY A 206 1.09 -6.61 -6.68
C GLY A 206 0.42 -5.36 -7.22
N ASP A 207 -0.90 -5.43 -7.38
CA ASP A 207 -1.68 -4.37 -8.02
C ASP A 207 -2.15 -3.29 -7.03
N ASP A 208 -2.67 -2.20 -7.57
CA ASP A 208 -3.12 -1.06 -6.76
C ASP A 208 -4.43 -1.35 -6.02
N VAL A 209 -5.21 -2.34 -6.46
CA VAL A 209 -6.47 -2.72 -5.80
C VAL A 209 -6.19 -3.50 -4.51
N GLU A 210 -5.25 -4.45 -4.57
CA GLU A 210 -4.70 -5.15 -3.43
C GLU A 210 -4.10 -4.14 -2.43
N LEU A 211 -3.25 -3.23 -2.90
CA LEU A 211 -2.63 -2.19 -2.07
C LEU A 211 -3.68 -1.37 -1.32
N LEU A 212 -4.71 -0.85 -2.00
CA LEU A 212 -5.75 -0.04 -1.37
C LEU A 212 -6.59 -0.84 -0.37
N THR A 213 -6.83 -2.12 -0.65
CA THR A 213 -7.54 -3.03 0.28
C THR A 213 -6.72 -3.25 1.55
N GLU A 214 -5.42 -3.50 1.40
CA GLU A 214 -4.49 -3.68 2.50
C GLU A 214 -4.35 -2.39 3.33
N ILE A 215 -4.29 -1.21 2.69
CA ILE A 215 -4.26 0.09 3.38
C ILE A 215 -5.52 0.32 4.20
N ALA A 216 -6.71 0.03 3.64
CA ALA A 216 -7.96 0.19 4.36
C ALA A 216 -7.98 -0.68 5.64
N SER A 217 -7.45 -1.90 5.54
CA SER A 217 -7.31 -2.79 6.70
C SER A 217 -6.28 -2.28 7.71
N TYR A 218 -5.14 -1.79 7.24
CA TYR A 218 -4.08 -1.25 8.10
C TYR A 218 -4.54 -0.03 8.90
N ILE A 219 -5.24 0.91 8.25
CA ILE A 219 -5.86 2.08 8.90
C ILE A 219 -6.85 1.62 9.98
N THR A 220 -7.68 0.62 9.67
CA THR A 220 -8.66 0.10 10.63
C THR A 220 -7.96 -0.49 11.86
N CYS A 221 -6.90 -1.28 11.65
CA CYS A 221 -6.11 -1.86 12.74
C CYS A 221 -5.36 -0.80 13.56
N LEU A 222 -4.83 0.26 12.93
CA LEU A 222 -4.22 1.40 13.61
C LEU A 222 -5.24 2.12 14.51
N GLN A 223 -6.44 2.39 14.01
CA GLN A 223 -7.50 3.00 14.80
C GLN A 223 -7.89 2.13 16.01
N LEU A 224 -8.02 0.82 15.82
CA LEU A 224 -8.29 -0.10 16.92
C LEU A 224 -7.14 -0.11 17.94
N GLN A 225 -5.89 -0.14 17.48
CA GLN A 225 -4.71 -0.10 18.34
C GLN A 225 -4.72 1.15 19.22
N VAL A 226 -4.86 2.34 18.63
CA VAL A 226 -4.89 3.61 19.36
C VAL A 226 -6.02 3.62 20.39
N ASN A 227 -7.22 3.19 20.00
CA ASN A 227 -8.37 3.15 20.92
C ASN A 227 -8.12 2.20 22.11
N ILE A 228 -7.55 1.02 21.86
CA ILE A 228 -7.23 0.06 22.93
C ILE A 228 -6.16 0.63 23.85
N LEU A 229 -5.09 1.20 23.30
CA LEU A 229 -4.01 1.77 24.09
C LEU A 229 -4.49 2.97 24.93
N GLN A 230 -5.36 3.82 24.39
CA GLN A 230 -6.01 4.88 25.16
C GLN A 230 -6.80 4.32 26.34
N CYS A 231 -7.62 3.28 26.11
CA CYS A 231 -8.35 2.62 27.19
C CYS A 231 -7.41 2.05 28.28
N LEU A 232 -6.22 1.56 27.91
CA LEU A 232 -5.26 1.03 28.88
C LEU A 232 -4.54 2.13 29.70
N VAL A 233 -4.42 3.35 29.16
CA VAL A 233 -3.75 4.48 29.82
C VAL A 233 -4.71 5.32 30.65
N GLU A 234 -5.98 5.41 30.23
CA GLU A 234 -7.02 6.22 30.90
C GLU A 234 -7.69 5.51 32.09
N ASN A 235 -7.36 4.24 32.34
CA ASN A 235 -7.80 3.46 33.51
C ASN A 235 -6.80 3.56 34.68
#